data_AF-F4QP49-F1
#
_entry.id   AF-F4QP49-F1
#
_cell.length_a   1.000
_cell.length_b   1.000
_cell.length_c   1.000
_cell.angle_alpha   90.00
_cell.angle_beta   90.00
_cell.angle_gamma   90.00
#
_symmetry.space_group_name_H-M   'P 1'
#
loop_
_entity.id
_entity.type
_entity.pdbx_description
1 polymer ?
#
loop_
_entity_poly.entity_id
_entity_poly.type
_entity_poly.pdbx_seq_one_letter_code
_entity_poly.pdbx_strand_id
1 'polypeptide(L)'
;MYRISQDIAWRVDYVGAERSPVLVIDNLCADPAALLTAAETAHFIDIGPTYPGVRAPAPAGYGDWVLKVFERQLREVFGGAAPWGFDLCAFSMVTTPPDALSALQSLPHFDGAEPTRLAFLHYLCDEAHGGTSFYRQMSTGFERLSPDRLGNYLDHLRVDSNGLESQGYTVGTSAIFERIGGVEAQFNRAVFYPGSLLHSGDILAPQRLSENVHTGRLTINGFVVLEPV
;
A
#
# COMPACT_ATOMS: atom_id res chain seq x y z
N MET A 1 -15.18 7.48 -18.89
CA MET A 1 -15.53 6.17 -18.29
C MET A 1 -14.27 5.33 -18.32
N TYR A 2 -13.80 4.86 -17.16
CA TYR A 2 -12.59 4.03 -17.07
C TYR A 2 -12.80 2.69 -17.77
N ARG A 3 -11.71 2.12 -18.30
CA ARG A 3 -11.72 0.85 -19.03
C ARG A 3 -10.50 0.04 -18.63
N ILE A 4 -10.66 -1.28 -18.60
CA ILE A 4 -9.54 -2.20 -18.40
C ILE A 4 -8.66 -2.23 -19.66
N SER A 5 -7.36 -2.41 -19.47
CA SER A 5 -6.46 -2.69 -20.60
C SER A 5 -6.84 -4.01 -21.27
N GLN A 6 -6.54 -4.14 -22.57
CA GLN A 6 -6.62 -5.42 -23.28
C GLN A 6 -5.51 -6.38 -22.83
N ASP A 7 -4.40 -5.84 -22.35
CA ASP A 7 -3.23 -6.58 -21.85
C ASP A 7 -3.27 -6.78 -20.33
N ILE A 8 -4.46 -6.67 -19.73
CA ILE A 8 -4.64 -6.86 -18.30
C ILE A 8 -4.25 -8.29 -17.90
N ALA A 9 -3.43 -8.41 -16.87
CA ALA A 9 -3.08 -9.69 -16.28
C ALA A 9 -3.22 -9.60 -14.77
N TRP A 10 -3.53 -10.70 -14.11
CA TRP A 10 -3.58 -10.73 -12.66
C TRP A 10 -3.09 -12.08 -12.13
N ARG A 11 -2.57 -12.06 -10.91
CA ARG A 11 -2.11 -13.24 -10.18
C ARG A 11 -2.32 -13.04 -8.68
N VAL A 12 -2.26 -14.13 -7.93
CA VAL A 12 -2.29 -14.10 -6.47
C VAL A 12 -0.97 -14.64 -5.96
N ASP A 13 -0.22 -13.78 -5.29
CA ASP A 13 1.00 -14.14 -4.58
C ASP A 13 0.62 -14.45 -3.11
N TYR A 14 1.33 -15.40 -2.48
CA TYR A 14 1.13 -15.74 -1.07
C TYR A 14 2.42 -15.48 -0.31
N VAL A 15 2.38 -14.56 0.66
CA VAL A 15 3.58 -14.09 1.38
C VAL A 15 3.61 -14.60 2.81
N GLY A 16 4.82 -14.83 3.31
CA GLY A 16 5.07 -15.28 4.68
C GLY A 16 4.60 -16.70 4.99
N ALA A 17 4.78 -17.09 6.25
CA ALA A 17 4.36 -18.39 6.77
C ALA A 17 2.83 -18.48 6.93
N GLU A 18 2.15 -17.37 7.19
CA GLU A 18 0.68 -17.29 7.26
C GLU A 18 0.02 -17.33 5.88
N ARG A 19 0.81 -17.33 4.80
CA ARG A 19 0.35 -17.35 3.40
C ARG A 19 -0.69 -16.27 3.13
N SER A 20 -0.36 -15.03 3.49
CA SER A 20 -1.25 -13.89 3.27
C SER A 20 -1.42 -13.65 1.77
N PRO A 21 -2.64 -13.59 1.23
CA PRO A 21 -2.86 -13.38 -0.19
C PRO A 21 -2.57 -11.92 -0.58
N VAL A 22 -1.93 -11.74 -1.74
CA VAL A 22 -1.69 -10.45 -2.37
C VAL A 22 -2.14 -10.57 -3.83
N LEU A 23 -3.21 -9.88 -4.18
CA LEU A 23 -3.72 -9.85 -5.55
C LEU A 23 -2.94 -8.78 -6.32
N VAL A 24 -2.18 -9.18 -7.32
CA VAL A 24 -1.41 -8.29 -8.20
C VAL A 24 -2.08 -8.23 -9.56
N ILE A 25 -2.26 -7.02 -10.08
CA ILE A 25 -2.93 -6.74 -11.34
C ILE A 25 -1.99 -5.88 -12.19
N ASP A 26 -1.51 -6.42 -13.30
CA ASP A 26 -0.70 -5.71 -14.28
C ASP A 26 -1.58 -5.10 -15.38
N ASN A 27 -1.19 -3.91 -15.84
CA ASN A 27 -1.90 -3.16 -16.88
C ASN A 27 -3.38 -2.88 -16.54
N LEU A 28 -3.65 -2.38 -15.33
CA LEU A 28 -5.02 -2.18 -14.83
C LEU A 28 -5.88 -1.32 -15.77
N CYS A 29 -5.42 -0.11 -16.10
CA CYS A 29 -6.17 0.85 -16.89
C CYS A 29 -5.78 0.79 -18.37
N ALA A 30 -6.74 0.94 -19.28
CA ALA A 30 -6.47 1.09 -20.71
C ALA A 30 -5.75 2.40 -21.06
N ASP A 31 -5.95 3.43 -20.24
CA ASP A 31 -5.36 4.76 -20.43
C ASP A 31 -4.85 5.30 -19.08
N PRO A 32 -3.69 4.80 -18.60
CA PRO A 32 -3.08 5.30 -17.37
C PRO A 32 -2.53 6.72 -17.52
N ALA A 33 -2.26 7.19 -18.74
CA ALA A 33 -1.82 8.56 -19.00
C ALA A 33 -2.90 9.59 -18.62
N ALA A 34 -4.18 9.27 -18.86
CA ALA A 34 -5.29 10.10 -18.38
C ALA A 34 -5.32 10.26 -16.85
N LEU A 35 -4.85 9.27 -16.08
CA LEU A 35 -4.73 9.39 -14.62
C LEU A 35 -3.58 10.32 -14.23
N LEU A 36 -2.46 10.29 -14.96
CA LEU A 36 -1.36 11.25 -14.77
C LEU A 36 -1.83 12.68 -15.06
N THR A 37 -2.52 12.91 -16.18
CA THR A 37 -3.08 14.23 -16.51
C THR A 37 -4.07 14.71 -15.46
N ALA A 38 -4.89 13.82 -14.92
CA ALA A 38 -5.78 14.19 -13.81
C ALA A 38 -4.98 14.60 -12.56
N ALA A 39 -3.90 13.88 -12.23
CA ALA A 39 -3.02 14.21 -11.11
C ALA A 39 -2.30 15.56 -11.30
N GLU A 40 -1.87 15.94 -12.51
CA GLU A 40 -1.24 17.24 -12.78
C GLU A 40 -2.09 18.43 -12.34
N THR A 41 -3.42 18.29 -12.43
CA THR A 41 -4.38 19.34 -12.10
C THR A 41 -4.96 19.21 -10.68
N ALA A 42 -4.58 18.15 -9.95
CA ALA A 42 -5.10 17.87 -8.63
C ALA A 42 -4.41 18.75 -7.57
N HIS A 43 -5.15 19.09 -6.52
CA HIS A 43 -4.60 19.85 -5.39
C HIS A 43 -4.08 18.90 -4.32
N PHE A 44 -2.76 18.71 -4.29
CA PHE A 44 -2.09 17.91 -3.28
C PHE A 44 -1.93 18.68 -1.96
N ILE A 45 -2.24 18.00 -0.86
CA ILE A 45 -2.10 18.52 0.50
C ILE A 45 -1.29 17.56 1.37
N ASP A 46 -0.57 18.11 2.34
CA ASP A 46 -0.01 17.34 3.44
C ASP A 46 -1.17 16.82 4.32
N ILE A 47 -1.14 15.53 4.65
CA ILE A 47 -2.17 14.85 5.45
C ILE A 47 -1.70 14.50 6.87
N GLY A 48 -0.56 15.04 7.29
CA GLY A 48 0.00 14.88 8.61
C GLY A 48 0.97 13.69 8.74
N PRO A 49 1.29 13.29 9.98
CA PRO A 49 2.48 12.50 10.26
C PRO A 49 2.38 11.01 9.87
N THR A 50 1.20 10.53 9.50
CA THR A 50 0.96 9.10 9.24
C THR A 50 1.42 8.66 7.85
N TYR A 51 1.50 9.58 6.89
CA TYR A 51 1.95 9.29 5.53
C TYR A 51 3.10 10.23 5.16
N PRO A 52 4.25 9.72 4.69
CA PRO A 52 5.43 10.54 4.40
C PRO A 52 5.33 11.26 3.05
N GLY A 53 4.30 12.10 2.89
CA GLY A 53 4.13 12.94 1.72
C GLY A 53 2.72 13.50 1.56
N VAL A 54 2.33 13.75 0.32
CA VAL A 54 1.12 14.52 -0.02
C VAL A 54 0.05 13.66 -0.69
N ARG A 55 -1.21 14.08 -0.57
CA ARG A 55 -2.35 13.42 -1.23
C ARG A 55 -3.29 14.40 -1.91
N ALA A 56 -3.94 13.94 -2.96
CA ALA A 56 -5.09 14.58 -3.59
C ALA A 56 -6.20 13.55 -3.84
N PRO A 57 -7.48 13.92 -3.87
CA PRO A 57 -8.55 12.99 -4.23
C PRO A 57 -8.31 12.32 -5.58
N ALA A 58 -8.55 11.01 -5.69
CA ALA A 58 -8.53 10.34 -6.97
C ALA A 58 -9.71 10.80 -7.85
N PRO A 59 -9.64 10.62 -9.18
CA PRO A 59 -10.71 11.03 -10.08
C PRO A 59 -12.05 10.36 -9.73
N ALA A 60 -13.15 11.11 -9.86
CA ALA A 60 -14.47 10.64 -9.44
C ALA A 60 -14.85 9.30 -10.11
N GLY A 61 -15.44 8.41 -9.32
CA GLY A 61 -15.87 7.08 -9.76
C GLY A 61 -14.74 6.08 -10.08
N TYR A 62 -13.47 6.46 -9.87
CA TYR A 62 -12.34 5.55 -10.08
C TYR A 62 -12.40 4.34 -9.14
N GLY A 63 -12.59 4.58 -7.83
CA GLY A 63 -12.72 3.52 -6.83
C GLY A 63 -13.89 2.57 -7.13
N ASP A 64 -15.07 3.12 -7.42
CA ASP A 64 -16.26 2.32 -7.77
C ASP A 64 -16.02 1.46 -9.02
N TRP A 65 -15.33 2.00 -10.02
CA TRP A 65 -14.96 1.26 -11.21
C TRP A 65 -14.01 0.11 -10.90
N VAL A 66 -12.98 0.34 -10.08
CA VAL A 66 -12.04 -0.71 -9.65
C VAL A 66 -12.80 -1.84 -8.94
N LEU A 67 -13.65 -1.52 -7.96
CA LEU A 67 -14.42 -2.54 -7.23
C LEU A 67 -15.36 -3.32 -8.15
N LYS A 68 -16.01 -2.64 -9.09
CA LYS A 68 -16.91 -3.29 -10.05
C LYS A 68 -16.18 -4.26 -10.98
N VAL A 69 -15.00 -3.88 -11.47
CA VAL A 69 -14.22 -4.72 -12.40
C VAL A 69 -13.65 -5.95 -11.70
N PHE A 70 -13.18 -5.79 -10.46
CA PHE A 70 -12.52 -6.86 -9.71
C PHE A 70 -13.41 -7.54 -8.67
N GLU A 71 -14.73 -7.32 -8.72
CA GLU A 71 -15.66 -7.86 -7.73
C GLU A 71 -15.46 -9.37 -7.51
N ARG A 72 -15.36 -10.11 -8.62
CA ARG A 72 -15.19 -11.55 -8.60
C ARG A 72 -13.85 -11.96 -7.96
N GLN A 73 -12.75 -11.35 -8.39
CA GLN A 73 -11.41 -11.67 -7.91
C GLN A 73 -11.24 -11.33 -6.43
N LEU A 74 -11.71 -10.16 -6.01
CA LEU A 74 -11.67 -9.75 -4.62
C LEU A 74 -12.48 -10.72 -3.74
N ARG A 75 -13.63 -11.20 -4.22
CA ARG A 75 -14.47 -12.17 -3.50
C ARG A 75 -13.80 -13.54 -3.43
N GLU A 76 -13.21 -14.00 -4.53
CA GLU A 76 -12.50 -15.28 -4.62
C GLU A 76 -11.25 -15.30 -3.72
N VAL A 77 -10.55 -14.17 -3.60
CA VAL A 77 -9.27 -14.07 -2.88
C VAL A 77 -9.43 -13.70 -1.42
N PHE A 78 -10.29 -12.73 -1.11
CA PHE A 78 -10.41 -12.14 0.24
C PHE A 78 -11.75 -12.44 0.92
N GLY A 79 -12.74 -12.96 0.20
CA GLY A 79 -14.09 -13.18 0.72
C GLY A 79 -14.89 -11.88 0.89
N GLY A 80 -15.86 -11.88 1.80
CA GLY A 80 -16.73 -10.74 2.11
C GLY A 80 -17.98 -10.61 1.23
N ALA A 81 -19.02 -10.00 1.78
CA ALA A 81 -20.26 -9.67 1.07
C ALA A 81 -20.19 -8.25 0.48
N ALA A 82 -20.81 -8.04 -0.67
CA ALA A 82 -20.98 -6.70 -1.27
C ALA A 82 -22.23 -6.02 -0.66
N PRO A 83 -22.36 -4.68 -0.72
CA PRO A 83 -21.51 -3.72 -1.41
C PRO A 83 -20.18 -3.48 -0.69
N TRP A 84 -19.13 -3.23 -1.46
CA TRP A 84 -17.86 -2.73 -0.95
C TRP A 84 -17.73 -1.24 -1.28
N GLY A 85 -16.99 -0.54 -0.44
CA GLY A 85 -16.68 0.87 -0.65
C GLY A 85 -15.22 1.16 -0.35
N PHE A 86 -14.67 2.15 -1.05
CA PHE A 86 -13.43 2.77 -0.64
C PHE A 86 -13.73 3.80 0.45
N ASP A 87 -13.12 3.65 1.63
CA ASP A 87 -13.15 4.71 2.65
C ASP A 87 -12.15 5.85 2.35
N LEU A 88 -11.14 5.53 1.52
CA LEU A 88 -10.14 6.41 0.96
C LEU A 88 -9.85 5.96 -0.46
N CYS A 89 -9.80 6.89 -1.40
CA CYS A 89 -9.23 6.66 -2.72
C CYS A 89 -8.58 7.96 -3.20
N ALA A 90 -7.25 8.01 -3.16
CA ALA A 90 -6.49 9.25 -3.32
C ALA A 90 -5.21 9.04 -4.13
N PHE A 91 -4.91 9.97 -5.03
CA PHE A 91 -3.53 10.16 -5.48
C PHE A 91 -2.65 10.39 -4.24
N SER A 92 -1.55 9.67 -4.16
CA SER A 92 -0.64 9.67 -3.03
C SER A 92 0.78 9.73 -3.57
N MET A 93 1.57 10.65 -3.03
CA MET A 93 2.96 10.84 -3.43
C MET A 93 3.85 10.82 -2.20
N VAL A 94 4.86 9.96 -2.21
CA VAL A 94 5.90 9.99 -1.18
C VAL A 94 6.86 11.12 -1.53
N THR A 95 7.04 12.07 -0.62
CA THR A 95 7.84 13.29 -0.86
C THR A 95 8.75 13.66 0.30
N THR A 96 8.54 13.09 1.49
CA THR A 96 9.38 13.35 2.66
C THR A 96 10.78 12.75 2.47
N PRO A 97 11.87 13.51 2.62
CA PRO A 97 13.22 12.95 2.54
C PRO A 97 13.53 12.05 3.77
N PRO A 98 14.45 11.07 3.64
CA PRO A 98 14.71 10.10 4.71
C PRO A 98 15.10 10.70 6.06
N ASP A 99 15.82 11.81 6.07
CA ASP A 99 16.29 12.53 7.27
C ASP A 99 15.18 13.33 7.98
N ALA A 100 14.04 13.53 7.31
CA ALA A 100 12.86 14.17 7.87
C ALA A 100 11.78 13.18 8.34
N LEU A 101 12.01 11.86 8.19
CA LEU A 101 11.07 10.85 8.64
C LEU A 101 11.02 10.77 10.16
N SER A 102 9.80 10.72 10.70
CA SER A 102 9.58 10.30 12.08
C SER A 102 9.98 8.84 12.27
N ALA A 103 10.29 8.44 13.50
CA ALA A 103 10.63 7.05 13.83
C ALA A 103 9.54 6.05 13.38
N LEU A 104 8.26 6.45 13.45
CA LEU A 104 7.15 5.59 13.04
C LEU A 104 7.10 5.38 11.52
N GLN A 105 7.44 6.41 10.72
CA GLN A 105 7.49 6.30 9.26
C GLN A 105 8.68 5.46 8.75
N SER A 106 9.66 5.21 9.62
CA SER A 106 10.85 4.39 9.34
C SER A 106 10.65 2.90 9.64
N LEU A 107 9.45 2.49 10.06
CA LEU A 107 9.09 1.11 10.40
C LEU A 107 7.98 0.58 9.50
N PRO A 108 7.93 -0.74 9.26
CA PRO A 108 6.73 -1.40 8.75
C PRO A 108 5.49 -1.07 9.61
N HIS A 109 4.36 -0.90 8.94
CA HIS A 109 3.08 -0.55 9.56
C HIS A 109 1.97 -1.48 9.06
N PHE A 110 0.77 -1.24 9.58
CA PHE A 110 -0.47 -1.86 9.17
C PHE A 110 -1.55 -0.77 9.15
N ASP A 111 -2.58 -0.95 8.34
CA ASP A 111 -3.63 0.06 8.13
C ASP A 111 -4.83 -0.13 9.05
N GLY A 112 -4.97 -1.31 9.64
CA GLY A 112 -6.07 -1.69 10.52
C GLY A 112 -5.91 -3.13 10.99
N ALA A 113 -6.35 -3.44 12.20
CA ALA A 113 -6.29 -4.80 12.75
C ALA A 113 -7.54 -5.61 12.36
N GLU A 114 -8.57 -4.97 11.82
CA GLU A 114 -9.79 -5.60 11.36
C GLU A 114 -9.53 -6.51 10.14
N PRO A 115 -10.13 -7.70 10.10
CA PRO A 115 -9.92 -8.66 9.01
C PRO A 115 -10.56 -8.23 7.69
N THR A 116 -11.48 -7.27 7.75
CA THR A 116 -12.32 -6.81 6.63
C THR A 116 -11.72 -5.63 5.87
N ARG A 117 -10.58 -5.07 6.29
CA ARG A 117 -9.93 -3.98 5.58
C ARG A 117 -8.90 -4.52 4.59
N LEU A 118 -9.00 -4.09 3.33
CA LEU A 118 -7.97 -4.30 2.31
C LEU A 118 -7.28 -2.98 2.00
N ALA A 119 -5.96 -3.02 1.87
CA ALA A 119 -5.18 -1.97 1.24
C ALA A 119 -5.18 -2.14 -0.27
N PHE A 120 -5.21 -1.02 -0.98
CA PHE A 120 -5.12 -0.94 -2.43
C PHE A 120 -4.06 0.09 -2.82
N LEU A 121 -3.20 -0.27 -3.76
CA LEU A 121 -2.32 0.67 -4.43
C LEU A 121 -2.40 0.45 -5.94
N HIS A 122 -2.40 1.53 -6.71
CA HIS A 122 -2.17 1.53 -8.16
C HIS A 122 -0.94 2.39 -8.46
N TYR A 123 0.13 1.75 -8.89
CA TYR A 123 1.38 2.40 -9.24
C TYR A 123 1.25 3.18 -10.55
N LEU A 124 1.51 4.48 -10.49
CA LEU A 124 1.62 5.39 -11.64
C LEU A 124 3.07 5.87 -11.80
N CYS A 125 4.02 5.12 -11.25
CA CYS A 125 5.47 5.32 -11.35
C CYS A 125 6.16 4.04 -11.86
N ASP A 126 7.42 4.17 -12.27
CA ASP A 126 8.25 3.04 -12.72
C ASP A 126 8.81 2.20 -11.56
N GLU A 127 9.44 1.06 -11.88
CA GLU A 127 10.04 0.16 -10.88
C GLU A 127 11.19 0.80 -10.08
N ALA A 128 11.83 1.85 -10.58
CA ALA A 128 12.98 2.48 -9.91
C ALA A 128 12.58 3.21 -8.63
N HIS A 129 11.28 3.49 -8.44
CA HIS A 129 10.76 4.05 -7.20
C HIS A 129 10.57 3.02 -6.07
N GLY A 130 10.64 1.72 -6.39
CA GLY A 130 10.41 0.64 -5.44
C GLY A 130 8.94 0.39 -5.11
N GLY A 131 8.64 -0.86 -4.82
CA GLY A 131 7.29 -1.38 -4.62
C GLY A 131 6.78 -1.33 -3.19
N THR A 132 6.14 -2.41 -2.76
CA THR A 132 5.69 -2.63 -1.38
C THR A 132 6.28 -3.94 -0.89
N SER A 133 6.91 -3.90 0.28
CA SER A 133 7.39 -5.09 0.99
C SER A 133 6.47 -5.45 2.14
N PHE A 134 6.40 -6.75 2.43
CA PHE A 134 5.64 -7.32 3.53
C PHE A 134 6.59 -7.87 4.59
N TYR A 135 6.18 -7.81 5.85
CA TYR A 135 7.06 -8.02 6.98
C TYR A 135 6.48 -8.97 8.03
N ARG A 136 7.40 -9.50 8.83
CA ARG A 136 7.12 -10.24 10.07
C ARG A 136 7.86 -9.57 11.21
N GLN A 137 7.19 -9.32 12.33
CA GLN A 137 7.90 -8.90 13.55
C GLN A 137 8.68 -10.09 14.11
N MET A 138 9.98 -9.93 14.30
CA MET A 138 10.89 -11.01 14.72
C MET A 138 10.55 -11.57 16.10
N SER A 139 10.21 -10.69 17.05
CA SER A 139 10.00 -11.05 18.45
C SER A 139 8.69 -11.78 18.71
N THR A 140 7.65 -11.53 17.91
CA THR A 140 6.33 -12.17 18.05
C THR A 140 6.04 -13.21 16.97
N GLY A 141 6.74 -13.14 15.83
CA GLY A 141 6.44 -13.92 14.64
C GLY A 141 5.21 -13.46 13.87
N PHE A 142 4.56 -12.36 14.27
CA PHE A 142 3.35 -11.88 13.61
C PHE A 142 3.64 -11.28 12.24
N GLU A 143 2.85 -11.71 11.25
CA GLU A 143 2.84 -11.20 9.87
C GLU A 143 1.59 -10.35 9.64
N ARG A 144 0.43 -10.83 10.14
CA ARG A 144 -0.82 -10.07 10.20
C ARG A 144 -1.24 -9.77 11.63
N LEU A 145 -1.84 -8.61 11.82
CA LEU A 145 -2.45 -8.21 13.07
C LEU A 145 -3.95 -8.51 13.10
N SER A 146 -4.45 -8.70 14.30
CA SER A 146 -5.85 -8.87 14.65
C SER A 146 -6.08 -8.15 15.98
N PRO A 147 -7.33 -7.88 16.39
CA PRO A 147 -7.61 -7.19 17.65
C PRO A 147 -6.98 -7.89 18.86
N ASP A 148 -6.92 -9.22 18.86
CA ASP A 148 -6.30 -10.04 19.91
C ASP A 148 -4.76 -10.04 19.87
N ARG A 149 -4.14 -9.84 18.70
CA ARG A 149 -2.68 -9.76 18.54
C ARG A 149 -2.12 -8.37 18.83
N LEU A 150 -2.95 -7.32 18.67
CA LEU A 150 -2.51 -5.92 18.65
C LEU A 150 -1.77 -5.50 19.93
N GLY A 151 -2.28 -5.87 21.10
CA GLY A 151 -1.64 -5.53 22.37
C GLY A 151 -0.23 -6.12 22.48
N ASN A 152 -0.09 -7.43 22.23
CA ASN A 152 1.20 -8.11 22.27
C ASN A 152 2.18 -7.57 21.22
N TYR A 153 1.69 -7.26 20.00
CA TYR A 153 2.50 -6.61 18.97
C TYR A 153 3.08 -5.28 19.44
N LEU A 154 2.24 -4.40 19.99
CA LEU A 154 2.66 -3.06 20.42
C LEU A 154 3.61 -3.10 21.61
N ASP A 155 3.39 -3.99 22.57
CA ASP A 155 4.28 -4.16 23.74
C ASP A 155 5.68 -4.59 23.30
N HIS A 156 5.76 -5.57 22.41
CA HIS A 156 7.03 -6.02 21.83
C HIS A 156 7.67 -4.95 20.96
N LEU A 157 6.90 -4.25 20.11
CA LEU A 157 7.42 -3.19 19.26
C LEU A 157 8.06 -2.08 20.10
N ARG A 158 7.42 -1.69 21.22
CA ARG A 158 7.95 -0.68 22.14
C ARG A 158 9.31 -1.08 22.74
N VAL A 159 9.47 -2.36 23.06
CA VAL A 159 10.73 -2.90 23.60
C VAL A 159 11.79 -2.95 22.51
N ASP A 160 11.43 -3.52 21.35
CA ASP A 160 12.33 -3.74 20.23
C ASP A 160 12.82 -2.40 19.62
N SER A 161 11.95 -1.38 19.59
CA SER A 161 12.26 -0.06 19.05
C SER A 161 12.83 0.92 20.08
N ASN A 162 13.05 0.49 21.33
CA ASN A 162 13.52 1.38 22.37
C ASN A 162 14.93 1.90 22.05
N GLY A 163 15.08 3.23 21.95
CA GLY A 163 16.35 3.87 21.60
C GLY A 163 16.71 3.76 20.11
N LEU A 164 15.82 3.28 19.24
CA LEU A 164 16.02 3.40 17.79
C LEU A 164 15.83 4.84 17.34
N GLU A 165 16.83 5.37 16.66
CA GLU A 165 16.73 6.60 15.89
C GLU A 165 16.09 6.32 14.52
N SER A 166 15.55 7.35 13.87
CA SER A 166 15.05 7.23 12.50
C SER A 166 16.18 6.85 11.56
N GLN A 167 16.05 5.72 10.86
CA GLN A 167 17.06 5.22 9.92
C GLN A 167 16.69 5.46 8.45
N GLY A 168 15.74 6.36 8.18
CA GLY A 168 15.15 6.51 6.87
C GLY A 168 14.11 5.43 6.55
N TYR A 169 13.76 5.28 5.28
CA TYR A 169 12.78 4.28 4.85
C TYR A 169 13.26 2.85 5.14
N THR A 170 12.33 1.99 5.56
CA THR A 170 12.62 0.56 5.74
C THR A 170 13.03 -0.07 4.41
N VAL A 171 14.19 -0.72 4.37
CA VAL A 171 14.66 -1.50 3.21
C VAL A 171 15.14 -2.86 3.69
N GLY A 172 14.51 -3.93 3.20
CA GLY A 172 14.93 -5.30 3.53
C GLY A 172 14.68 -5.69 4.99
N THR A 173 15.39 -6.71 5.45
CA THR A 173 15.29 -7.24 6.81
C THR A 173 16.12 -6.42 7.79
N SER A 174 15.56 -6.13 8.97
CA SER A 174 16.21 -5.49 10.12
C SER A 174 16.23 -6.42 11.34
N ALA A 175 16.71 -5.92 12.48
CA ALA A 175 16.66 -6.65 13.75
C ALA A 175 15.23 -6.82 14.29
N ILE A 176 14.31 -5.92 13.94
CA ILE A 176 12.91 -5.94 14.42
C ILE A 176 12.00 -6.65 13.43
N PHE A 177 12.24 -6.46 12.13
CA PHE A 177 11.34 -6.92 11.08
C PHE A 177 12.08 -7.72 10.03
N GLU A 178 11.56 -8.90 9.73
CA GLU A 178 11.99 -9.71 8.59
C GLU A 178 11.12 -9.40 7.38
N ARG A 179 11.75 -9.14 6.23
CA ARG A 179 11.03 -9.04 4.96
C ARG A 179 10.63 -10.45 4.49
N ILE A 180 9.32 -10.69 4.37
CA ILE A 180 8.73 -12.00 4.02
C ILE A 180 8.19 -12.07 2.58
N GLY A 181 8.28 -10.96 1.84
CA GLY A 181 7.84 -10.87 0.46
C GLY A 181 7.71 -9.42 0.00
N GLY A 182 7.27 -9.22 -1.23
CA GLY A 182 6.96 -7.90 -1.75
C GLY A 182 6.49 -7.96 -3.20
N VAL A 183 5.96 -6.83 -3.66
CA VAL A 183 5.56 -6.61 -5.05
C VAL A 183 6.26 -5.37 -5.54
N GLU A 184 7.06 -5.50 -6.59
CA GLU A 184 7.75 -4.38 -7.23
C GLU A 184 6.73 -3.40 -7.84
N ALA A 185 7.06 -2.11 -7.76
CA ALA A 185 6.33 -1.10 -8.51
C ALA A 185 6.49 -1.39 -10.01
N GLN A 186 5.43 -1.17 -10.76
CA GLN A 186 5.44 -1.19 -12.21
C GLN A 186 4.36 -0.23 -12.66
N PHE A 187 4.64 0.58 -13.68
CA PHE A 187 3.65 1.53 -14.18
C PHE A 187 2.36 0.78 -14.58
N ASN A 188 1.21 1.28 -14.12
CA ASN A 188 -0.11 0.69 -14.33
C ASN A 188 -0.35 -0.67 -13.64
N ARG A 189 0.46 -1.02 -12.63
CA ARG A 189 0.22 -2.17 -11.74
C ARG A 189 -0.61 -1.76 -10.54
N ALA A 190 -1.65 -2.53 -10.22
CA ALA A 190 -2.35 -2.43 -8.96
C ALA A 190 -2.12 -3.64 -8.06
N VAL A 191 -2.27 -3.44 -6.76
CA VAL A 191 -2.16 -4.47 -5.74
C VAL A 191 -3.28 -4.33 -4.71
N PHE A 192 -3.81 -5.46 -4.27
CA PHE A 192 -4.65 -5.57 -3.08
C PHE A 192 -4.01 -6.54 -2.08
N TYR A 193 -4.07 -6.21 -0.80
CA TYR A 193 -3.65 -7.08 0.29
C TYR A 193 -4.41 -6.72 1.57
N PRO A 194 -4.46 -7.59 2.58
CA PRO A 194 -5.12 -7.27 3.84
C PRO A 194 -4.43 -6.09 4.54
N GLY A 195 -5.17 -5.08 4.96
CA GLY A 195 -4.63 -3.92 5.68
C GLY A 195 -3.99 -4.29 7.03
N SER A 196 -4.32 -5.48 7.55
CA SER A 196 -3.70 -6.07 8.74
C SER A 196 -2.31 -6.66 8.52
N LEU A 197 -1.89 -6.86 7.27
CA LEU A 197 -0.56 -7.37 6.92
C LEU A 197 0.49 -6.29 7.16
N LEU A 198 1.55 -6.62 7.92
CA LEU A 198 2.65 -5.70 8.14
C LEU A 198 3.37 -5.41 6.81
N HIS A 199 3.51 -4.14 6.48
CA HIS A 199 4.03 -3.72 5.19
C HIS A 199 4.73 -2.36 5.25
N SER A 200 5.51 -2.05 4.22
CA SER A 200 6.11 -0.73 4.00
C SER A 200 6.36 -0.51 2.51
N GLY A 201 6.35 0.74 2.07
CA GLY A 201 6.78 1.09 0.72
C GLY A 201 8.30 0.97 0.60
N ASP A 202 8.77 0.27 -0.42
CA ASP A 202 10.21 0.24 -0.74
C ASP A 202 10.56 1.58 -1.40
N ILE A 203 11.29 2.45 -0.71
CA ILE A 203 11.80 3.70 -1.30
C ILE A 203 13.26 3.50 -1.67
N LEU A 204 13.50 2.83 -2.81
CA LEU A 204 14.83 2.42 -3.24
C LEU A 204 15.70 3.59 -3.76
N ALA A 205 15.06 4.65 -4.22
CA ALA A 205 15.72 5.84 -4.75
C ALA A 205 15.16 7.12 -4.10
N PRO A 206 15.47 7.38 -2.81
CA PRO A 206 14.96 8.55 -2.09
C PRO A 206 15.32 9.88 -2.75
N GLN A 207 16.42 9.94 -3.50
CA GLN A 207 16.83 11.09 -4.32
C GLN A 207 15.88 11.40 -5.48
N ARG A 208 14.96 10.47 -5.84
CA ARG A 208 13.92 10.66 -6.87
C ARG A 208 12.58 11.09 -6.27
N LEU A 209 12.47 11.23 -4.95
CA LEU A 209 11.25 11.76 -4.35
C LEU A 209 11.03 13.19 -4.82
N SER A 210 9.83 13.47 -5.32
CA SER A 210 9.48 14.72 -5.98
C SER A 210 7.98 14.88 -5.97
N GLU A 211 7.49 16.11 -5.90
CA GLU A 211 6.08 16.47 -6.10
C GLU A 211 5.68 16.51 -7.58
N ASN A 212 6.62 16.32 -8.51
CA ASN A 212 6.30 16.19 -9.93
C ASN A 212 5.66 14.81 -10.21
N VAL A 213 4.39 14.82 -10.64
CA VAL A 213 3.60 13.61 -10.89
C VAL A 213 4.17 12.66 -11.96
N HIS A 214 5.05 13.14 -12.85
CA HIS A 214 5.69 12.33 -13.89
C HIS A 214 6.97 11.64 -13.45
N THR A 215 7.66 12.21 -12.45
CA THR A 215 8.99 11.73 -12.04
C THR A 215 9.04 11.29 -10.59
N GLY A 216 8.03 11.63 -9.79
CA GLY A 216 7.89 11.22 -8.41
C GLY A 216 7.24 9.85 -8.26
N ARG A 217 7.23 9.33 -7.03
CA ARG A 217 6.55 8.08 -6.69
C ARG A 217 5.05 8.32 -6.52
N LEU A 218 4.36 8.50 -7.64
CA LEU A 218 2.91 8.65 -7.68
C LEU A 218 2.21 7.29 -7.66
N THR A 219 1.25 7.15 -6.75
CA THR A 219 0.32 6.03 -6.68
C THR A 219 -1.11 6.54 -6.48
N ILE A 220 -2.12 5.70 -6.74
CA ILE A 220 -3.44 5.85 -6.13
C ILE A 220 -3.51 4.86 -4.97
N ASN A 221 -3.63 5.35 -3.74
CA ASN A 221 -3.83 4.51 -2.57
C ASN A 221 -5.30 4.51 -2.17
N GLY A 222 -5.76 3.42 -1.60
CA GLY A 222 -7.07 3.36 -0.99
C GLY A 222 -7.23 2.22 0.00
N PHE A 223 -8.30 2.28 0.78
CA PHE A 223 -8.72 1.15 1.61
C PHE A 223 -10.14 0.76 1.28
N VAL A 224 -10.33 -0.54 1.08
CA VAL A 224 -11.63 -1.15 0.83
C VAL A 224 -12.09 -1.80 2.13
N VAL A 225 -13.31 -1.47 2.54
CA VAL A 225 -13.96 -2.15 3.67
C VAL A 225 -14.90 -3.21 3.10
N LEU A 226 -14.65 -4.46 3.48
CA LEU A 226 -15.49 -5.60 3.18
C LEU A 226 -16.58 -5.72 4.25
N GLU A 227 -17.81 -6.01 3.87
CA GLU A 227 -18.83 -6.39 4.85
C GLU A 227 -18.57 -7.84 5.32
N PRO A 228 -18.66 -8.13 6.64
CA PRO A 228 -18.65 -9.49 7.15
C PRO A 228 -19.72 -10.33 6.45
N VAL A 229 -19.43 -11.61 6.23
CA VAL A 229 -20.42 -12.59 5.74
C VAL A 229 -21.31 -13.04 6.88
#